data_AF-A0A7Y7LCF2-F1
#
_entry.id   AF-A0A7Y7LCF2-F1
#
_cell.length_a   1.000
_cell.length_b   1.000
_cell.length_c   1.000
_cell.angle_alpha   90.00
_cell.angle_beta   90.00
_cell.angle_gamma   90.00
#
_symmetry.space_group_name_H-M   'P 1'
#
loop_
_entity.id
_entity.type
_entity.pdbx_description
1 polymer ?
#
loop_
_entity_poly.entity_id
_entity_poly.type
_entity_poly.pdbx_seq_one_letter_code
_entity_poly.pdbx_strand_id
1 'polypeptide(L)'
;MKKFIYPLAIAVLGLAACQSETTRVKDFIPGKYVNEAQSEYSVANDTLIIEPAKNTESIYAITRNTGYRRITEGKLQGLQHQVKHWTGEWDDQKQTMQVIQTGKVLFFNPEKGTLLNGNSEYRKL
;
A
#
# COMPACT_ATOMS: atom_id res chain seq x y z
N MET A 1 -1.37 -35.79 57.16
CA MET A 1 -0.31 -35.29 56.26
C MET A 1 -0.98 -34.70 55.02
N LYS A 2 -1.12 -33.36 54.96
CA LYS A 2 -1.81 -32.67 53.85
C LYS A 2 -0.91 -32.67 52.61
N LYS A 3 -1.27 -33.44 51.58
CA LYS A 3 -0.66 -33.34 50.26
C LYS A 3 -1.48 -32.38 49.41
N PHE A 4 -1.01 -31.13 49.32
CA PHE A 4 -1.44 -30.20 48.30
C PHE A 4 -0.81 -30.63 46.98
N ILE A 5 -1.62 -31.11 46.03
CA ILE A 5 -1.23 -31.28 44.63
C ILE A 5 -2.13 -30.33 43.85
N TYR A 6 -1.61 -29.13 43.57
CA TYR A 6 -2.25 -28.17 42.68
C TYR A 6 -2.14 -28.65 41.22
N PRO A 7 -3.14 -28.34 40.38
CA PRO A 7 -3.32 -28.97 39.08
C PRO A 7 -2.24 -28.53 38.10
N LEU A 8 -1.86 -29.47 37.23
CA LEU A 8 -1.03 -29.27 36.05
C LEU A 8 -1.66 -28.18 35.17
N ALA A 9 -1.21 -26.95 35.39
CA ALA A 9 -1.64 -25.76 34.67
C ALA A 9 -1.15 -25.83 33.22
N ILE A 10 -2.13 -25.83 32.30
CA ILE A 10 -2.21 -24.95 31.12
C ILE A 10 -0.84 -24.41 30.67
N ALA A 11 -0.18 -25.12 29.76
CA ALA A 11 1.01 -24.63 29.07
C ALA A 11 1.01 -25.08 27.59
N VAL A 12 -0.08 -24.80 26.87
CA VAL A 12 -0.13 -24.95 25.39
C VAL A 12 -0.98 -23.83 24.80
N LEU A 13 -0.60 -22.57 25.00
CA LEU A 13 -1.20 -21.41 24.33
C LEU A 13 -0.13 -20.32 24.23
N GLY A 14 0.63 -20.28 23.12
CA GLY A 14 1.66 -19.25 22.96
C GLY A 14 2.51 -19.24 21.69
N LEU A 15 2.19 -20.03 20.64
CA LEU A 15 3.01 -20.05 19.41
C LEU A 15 2.39 -19.35 18.20
N ALA A 16 1.30 -18.60 18.35
CA ALA A 16 0.62 -17.95 17.24
C ALA A 16 0.67 -16.42 17.35
N ALA A 17 1.84 -15.78 17.13
CA ALA A 17 1.89 -14.33 16.80
C ALA A 17 3.28 -13.79 16.39
N CYS A 18 4.09 -14.53 15.62
CA CYS A 18 5.28 -13.93 14.97
C CYS A 18 5.17 -14.06 13.45
N GLN A 19 4.29 -13.28 12.83
CA GLN A 19 4.49 -12.94 11.41
C GLN A 19 5.61 -11.90 11.33
N SER A 20 6.62 -12.15 10.50
CA SER A 20 7.69 -11.18 10.27
C SER A 20 7.12 -9.89 9.69
N GLU A 21 7.68 -8.74 10.05
CA GLU A 21 7.26 -7.43 9.53
C GLU A 21 7.24 -7.42 7.99
N THR A 22 8.25 -8.04 7.36
CA THR A 22 8.31 -8.19 5.90
C THR A 22 7.12 -8.96 5.32
N THR A 23 6.69 -10.04 5.96
CA THR A 23 5.49 -10.80 5.53
C THR A 23 4.25 -9.91 5.64
N ARG A 24 4.09 -9.18 6.76
CA ARG A 24 2.95 -8.28 6.96
C ARG A 24 2.89 -7.19 5.89
N VAL A 25 4.04 -6.61 5.52
CA VAL A 25 4.09 -5.60 4.46
C VAL A 25 3.75 -6.21 3.11
N LYS A 26 4.31 -7.37 2.73
CA LYS A 26 4.00 -8.04 1.46
C LYS A 26 2.51 -8.38 1.33
N ASP A 27 1.88 -8.89 2.39
CA ASP A 27 0.44 -9.17 2.40
C ASP A 27 -0.38 -7.88 2.28
N PHE A 28 0.15 -6.76 2.77
CA PHE A 28 -0.48 -5.45 2.67
C PHE A 28 -0.34 -4.82 1.29
N ILE A 29 0.69 -5.12 0.48
CA ILE A 29 0.95 -4.44 -0.81
C ILE A 29 -0.18 -4.60 -1.84
N PRO A 30 -0.75 -5.79 -2.08
CA PRO A 30 -1.82 -5.92 -3.07
C PRO A 30 -3.09 -5.17 -2.66
N GLY A 31 -3.67 -4.40 -3.57
CA GLY A 31 -4.93 -3.73 -3.35
C GLY A 31 -5.09 -2.41 -4.10
N LYS A 32 -6.13 -1.67 -3.70
CA LYS A 32 -6.47 -0.37 -4.28
C LYS A 32 -6.16 0.73 -3.28
N TYR A 33 -5.44 1.74 -3.73
CA TYR A 33 -5.00 2.88 -2.95
C TYR A 33 -5.48 4.16 -3.60
N VAL A 34 -6.06 5.06 -2.83
CA VAL A 34 -6.65 6.31 -3.33
C VAL A 34 -6.00 7.53 -2.70
N ASN A 35 -5.84 8.58 -3.50
CA ASN A 35 -5.42 9.90 -3.06
C ASN A 35 -6.34 10.94 -3.71
N GLU A 36 -6.66 11.98 -2.95
CA GLU A 36 -7.34 13.18 -3.45
C GLU A 36 -6.42 14.37 -3.24
N ALA A 37 -6.34 15.25 -4.23
CA ALA A 37 -5.51 16.43 -4.20
C ALA A 37 -6.27 17.63 -4.78
N GLN A 38 -6.18 18.76 -4.10
CA GLN A 38 -6.78 20.01 -4.53
C GLN A 38 -5.77 21.15 -4.41
N SER A 39 -5.76 22.03 -5.41
CA SER A 39 -5.02 23.28 -5.42
C SER A 39 -5.87 24.37 -6.07
N GLU A 40 -5.35 25.59 -6.15
CA GLU A 40 -5.97 26.70 -6.88
C GLU A 40 -6.11 26.42 -8.39
N TYR A 41 -5.35 25.45 -8.91
CA TYR A 41 -5.26 25.16 -10.33
C TYR A 41 -6.00 23.89 -10.75
N SER A 42 -6.31 22.98 -9.81
CA SER A 42 -6.97 21.72 -10.15
C SER A 42 -7.51 20.97 -8.94
N VAL A 43 -8.50 20.12 -9.21
CA VAL A 43 -8.94 19.04 -8.32
C VAL A 43 -8.63 17.71 -9.00
N ALA A 44 -8.01 16.78 -8.28
CA ALA A 44 -7.59 15.49 -8.80
C ALA A 44 -7.91 14.36 -7.83
N ASN A 45 -8.36 13.24 -8.39
CA ASN A 45 -8.51 11.95 -7.73
C ASN A 45 -7.57 10.97 -8.42
N ASP A 46 -6.80 10.24 -7.63
CA ASP A 46 -5.80 9.31 -8.12
C ASP A 46 -5.98 7.96 -7.45
N THR A 47 -5.89 6.90 -8.24
CA THR A 47 -6.07 5.53 -7.77
C THR A 47 -4.93 4.67 -8.28
N LEU A 48 -4.21 4.04 -7.37
CA LEU A 48 -3.24 2.99 -7.66
C LEU A 48 -3.87 1.63 -7.37
N ILE A 49 -3.81 0.73 -8.34
CA ILE A 49 -4.16 -0.68 -8.18
C ILE A 49 -2.86 -1.45 -8.28
N ILE A 50 -2.50 -2.19 -7.24
CA ILE A 50 -1.26 -2.96 -7.15
C ILE A 50 -1.62 -4.43 -7.03
N GLU A 51 -1.05 -5.25 -7.92
CA GLU A 51 -1.33 -6.69 -8.01
C GLU A 51 0.00 -7.45 -8.15
N PRO A 52 0.15 -8.65 -7.57
CA PRO A 52 1.30 -9.49 -7.84
C PRO A 52 1.40 -9.83 -9.34
N ALA A 53 2.60 -9.74 -9.91
CA ALA A 53 2.83 -10.25 -11.25
C ALA A 53 2.85 -11.79 -11.22
N LYS A 54 2.42 -12.41 -12.32
CA LYS A 54 2.32 -13.88 -12.41
C LYS A 54 3.69 -14.53 -12.18
N ASN A 55 3.73 -15.54 -11.32
CA ASN A 55 4.89 -16.39 -11.06
C ASN A 55 6.12 -15.66 -10.46
N THR A 56 5.91 -14.53 -9.77
CA THR A 56 6.99 -13.78 -9.11
C THR A 56 6.51 -13.23 -7.78
N GLU A 57 7.31 -13.38 -6.72
CA GLU A 57 6.96 -12.86 -5.38
C GLU A 57 7.42 -11.41 -5.14
N SER A 58 8.35 -10.90 -5.95
CA SER A 58 8.92 -9.55 -5.82
C SER A 58 8.41 -8.57 -6.85
N ILE A 59 7.74 -9.02 -7.93
CA ILE A 59 7.29 -8.14 -9.02
C ILE A 59 5.79 -7.90 -8.92
N TYR A 60 5.40 -6.66 -9.11
CA TYR A 60 4.02 -6.20 -9.02
C TYR A 60 3.62 -5.42 -10.27
N ALA A 61 2.43 -5.68 -10.77
CA ALA A 61 1.76 -4.83 -11.74
C ALA A 61 1.11 -3.66 -11.01
N ILE A 62 1.29 -2.44 -11.52
CA ILE A 62 0.71 -1.23 -10.95
C ILE A 62 -0.09 -0.52 -12.03
N THR A 63 -1.38 -0.33 -11.81
CA THR A 63 -2.23 0.49 -12.69
C THR A 63 -2.62 1.77 -11.96
N ARG A 64 -2.23 2.92 -12.52
CA ARG A 64 -2.61 4.24 -12.03
C ARG A 64 -3.73 4.83 -12.87
N ASN A 65 -4.84 5.18 -12.23
CA ASN A 65 -5.96 5.90 -12.82
C ASN A 65 -6.06 7.28 -12.18
N THR A 66 -5.81 8.32 -12.96
CA THR A 66 -5.91 9.71 -12.49
C THR A 66 -7.08 10.38 -13.21
N GLY A 67 -8.03 10.89 -12.43
CA GLY A 67 -9.08 11.79 -12.91
C GLY A 67 -8.82 13.19 -12.37
N TYR A 68 -8.78 14.22 -13.23
CA TYR A 68 -8.57 15.58 -12.76
C TYR A 68 -9.38 16.61 -13.55
N ARG A 69 -9.70 17.71 -12.89
CA ARG A 69 -10.36 18.90 -13.46
C ARG A 69 -9.46 20.10 -13.21
N ARG A 70 -9.13 20.83 -14.26
CA ARG A 70 -8.40 22.10 -14.12
C ARG A 70 -9.36 23.18 -13.62
N ILE A 71 -8.82 24.17 -12.94
CA ILE A 71 -9.51 25.40 -12.56
C ILE A 71 -8.94 26.52 -13.42
N THR A 72 -9.81 27.23 -14.14
CA THR A 72 -9.43 28.36 -14.98
C THR A 72 -10.44 29.46 -14.73
N GLU A 73 -9.95 30.64 -14.34
CA GLU A 73 -10.80 31.78 -13.93
C GLU A 73 -11.83 31.38 -12.85
N GLY A 74 -11.40 30.57 -11.88
CA GLY A 74 -12.26 30.09 -10.78
C GLY A 74 -13.29 29.02 -11.19
N LYS A 75 -13.30 28.57 -12.45
CA LYS A 75 -14.26 27.57 -12.95
C LYS A 75 -13.59 26.22 -13.22
N LEU A 76 -14.24 25.16 -12.75
CA LEU A 76 -13.86 23.79 -13.06
C LEU A 76 -14.09 23.50 -14.54
N GLN A 77 -13.04 23.05 -15.19
CA GLN A 77 -13.05 22.58 -16.57
C GLN A 77 -13.53 21.12 -16.65
N GLY A 78 -13.66 20.62 -17.87
CA GLY A 78 -14.02 19.22 -18.14
C GLY A 78 -13.10 18.21 -17.44
N LEU A 79 -13.67 17.07 -17.05
CA LEU A 79 -12.93 15.97 -16.44
C LEU A 79 -11.99 15.34 -17.46
N GLN A 80 -10.72 15.19 -17.08
CA GLN A 80 -9.70 14.51 -17.85
C GLN A 80 -9.30 13.23 -17.13
N HIS A 81 -9.16 12.14 -17.89
CA HIS A 81 -8.73 10.83 -17.37
C HIS A 81 -7.40 10.41 -17.99
N GLN A 82 -6.53 9.84 -17.17
CA GLN A 82 -5.29 9.22 -17.60
C GLN A 82 -5.13 7.86 -16.92
N VAL A 83 -4.71 6.87 -17.70
CA VAL A 83 -4.35 5.54 -17.22
C VAL A 83 -2.89 5.30 -17.54
N LYS A 84 -2.13 4.79 -16.57
CA LYS A 84 -0.73 4.37 -16.74
C LYS A 84 -0.54 3.00 -16.14
N HIS A 85 0.26 2.18 -16.81
CA HIS A 85 0.67 0.87 -16.33
C HIS A 85 2.16 0.88 -16.03
N TRP A 86 2.52 0.40 -14.85
CA TRP A 86 3.88 0.31 -14.37
C TRP A 86 4.18 -1.07 -13.79
N THR A 87 5.44 -1.29 -13.52
CA THR A 87 5.97 -2.48 -12.86
C THR A 87 6.73 -2.02 -11.63
N GLY A 88 6.40 -2.61 -10.49
CA GLY A 88 7.12 -2.42 -9.24
C GLY A 88 7.96 -3.63 -8.90
N GLU A 89 9.16 -3.40 -8.38
CA GLU A 89 10.01 -4.44 -7.80
C GLU A 89 10.16 -4.17 -6.30
N TRP A 90 9.83 -5.17 -5.49
CA TRP A 90 9.95 -5.14 -4.04
C TRP A 90 11.37 -5.53 -3.60
N ASP A 91 11.96 -4.67 -2.77
CA ASP A 91 13.24 -4.91 -2.11
C ASP A 91 13.00 -5.28 -0.64
N ASP A 92 13.25 -6.56 -0.31
CA ASP A 92 13.09 -7.10 1.03
C ASP A 92 14.05 -6.49 2.06
N GLN A 93 15.23 -6.02 1.65
CA GLN A 93 16.19 -5.42 2.58
C GLN A 93 15.79 -3.99 2.92
N LYS A 94 15.34 -3.23 1.92
CA LYS A 94 14.94 -1.82 2.10
C LYS A 94 13.50 -1.66 2.55
N GLN A 95 12.67 -2.71 2.44
CA GLN A 95 11.22 -2.66 2.69
C GLN A 95 10.54 -1.58 1.84
N THR A 96 10.91 -1.52 0.56
CA THR A 96 10.37 -0.54 -0.40
C THR A 96 10.11 -1.17 -1.75
N MET A 97 9.21 -0.55 -2.53
CA MET A 97 9.00 -0.94 -3.92
C MET A 97 9.55 0.14 -4.86
N GLN A 98 10.41 -0.23 -5.78
CA GLN A 98 10.87 0.65 -6.85
C GLN A 98 9.99 0.48 -8.09
N VAL A 99 9.46 1.59 -8.61
CA VAL A 99 8.72 1.61 -9.88
C VAL A 99 9.71 1.68 -11.03
N ILE A 100 9.86 0.60 -11.78
CA ILE A 100 10.90 0.40 -12.80
C ILE A 100 10.91 1.53 -13.84
N GLN A 101 9.74 1.92 -14.35
CA GLN A 101 9.63 2.89 -15.44
C GLN A 101 9.99 4.33 -15.03
N THR A 102 9.96 4.65 -13.72
CA THR A 102 10.13 6.03 -13.24
C THR A 102 11.24 6.18 -12.21
N GLY A 103 11.78 5.07 -11.70
CA GLY A 103 12.73 5.06 -10.58
C GLY A 103 12.15 5.49 -9.24
N LYS A 104 10.85 5.84 -9.17
CA LYS A 104 10.21 6.26 -7.93
C LYS A 104 10.16 5.13 -6.93
N VAL A 105 10.27 5.50 -5.65
CA VAL A 105 10.17 4.57 -4.53
C VAL A 105 8.82 4.74 -3.84
N LEU A 106 8.15 3.61 -3.59
CA LEU A 106 6.92 3.53 -2.84
C LEU A 106 7.20 2.95 -1.45
N PHE A 107 6.64 3.60 -0.42
CA PHE A 107 6.73 3.15 0.97
C PHE A 107 5.35 2.73 1.47
N PHE A 108 5.27 1.54 2.05
CA PHE A 108 4.01 0.99 2.57
C PHE A 108 3.99 1.10 4.09
N ASN A 109 2.83 1.48 4.63
CA ASN A 109 2.59 1.52 6.07
C ASN A 109 1.32 0.71 6.38
N PRO A 110 1.45 -0.60 6.64
CA PRO A 110 0.32 -1.46 6.95
C PRO A 110 -0.46 -0.99 8.19
N GLU A 111 0.24 -0.50 9.22
CA GLU A 111 -0.36 -0.04 10.48
C GLU A 111 -1.31 1.16 10.27
N LYS A 112 -0.95 2.07 9.36
CA LYS A 112 -1.78 3.23 9.00
C LYS A 112 -2.73 2.95 7.84
N GLY A 113 -2.59 1.82 7.16
CA GLY A 113 -3.31 1.53 5.92
C GLY A 113 -2.94 2.50 4.79
N THR A 114 -1.69 2.98 4.73
CA THR A 114 -1.25 3.98 3.75
C THR A 114 -0.07 3.55 2.88
N LEU A 115 0.09 4.24 1.76
CA LEU A 115 1.19 4.12 0.81
C LEU A 115 1.68 5.52 0.46
N LEU A 116 3.00 5.75 0.49
CA LEU A 116 3.61 7.00 0.01
C LEU A 116 4.20 6.82 -1.38
N ASN A 117 3.90 7.76 -2.27
CA ASN A 117 4.54 7.91 -3.58
C ASN A 117 5.14 9.31 -3.68
N GLY A 118 6.41 9.44 -3.30
CA GLY A 118 7.01 10.76 -3.03
C GLY A 118 6.25 11.47 -1.92
N ASN A 119 5.71 12.67 -2.19
CA ASN A 119 4.96 13.47 -1.21
C ASN A 119 3.45 13.16 -1.19
N SER A 120 2.97 12.27 -2.06
CA SER A 120 1.55 11.90 -2.12
C SER A 120 1.28 10.69 -1.23
N GLU A 121 0.44 10.86 -0.22
CA GLU A 121 -0.06 9.76 0.61
C GLU A 121 -1.37 9.21 0.04
N TYR A 122 -1.41 7.91 -0.16
CA TYR A 122 -2.59 7.18 -0.58
C TYR A 122 -3.10 6.33 0.57
N ARG A 123 -4.41 6.21 0.70
CA ARG A 123 -5.06 5.32 1.66
C ARG A 123 -5.56 4.07 0.94
N LYS A 124 -5.30 2.91 1.54
CA LYS A 124 -5.85 1.64 1.05
C LYS A 124 -7.36 1.59 1.31
N LEU A 125 -8.12 1.08 0.34
CA LEU A 125 -9.56 0.81 0.46
C LEU A 125 -9.84 -0.58 1.02
#